data_AF-A0A146KC96-F1
#
_entry.id   AF-A0A146KC96-F1
#
_cell.length_a   1.000
_cell.length_b   1.000
_cell.length_c   1.000
_cell.angle_alpha   90.00
_cell.angle_beta   90.00
_cell.angle_gamma   90.00
#
_symmetry.space_group_name_H-M   'P 1'
#
loop_
_entity.id
_entity.type
_entity.pdbx_description
1 polymer ?
#
loop_
_entity_poly.entity_id
_entity_poly.type
_entity_poly.pdbx_seq_one_letter_code
_entity_poly.pdbx_strand_id
1 'polypeptide(L)'
;ILLDHVQINSSNVALVNSTKPTFIKFYMDDCVPCKQLNVTWYQLELEDTLLLDVSCSKNMAICRQFNLMTVPTVVYAEKGKKITYQEGLPPKEDLIQWIADCKQPVIGPQNTFETFELAKQSTLENEISFILLSNETHEPWFTPFKTQIALSYVKSDEQTLICIRDGLQIQMKQNLTQLQVRKFIEYYSQPWVINVDEDNIYEYRKSRDTWPVIVLRESRDIEYLKQLQTYVKLMELKVVKPNKYHTLYQKYKDQFDFSVLDTQERYYFVEQYKIKKTFQKPTFVIQNKDFYYKQELNTEINESLKLEFHPNASTYLEQLQITGDVYIGQLAQQFLEFASHNNDSVLQKHKFSKGKKGVNIGKGQSYTPPSEGLMEKIIYLWSQVKSDSIELKIGVLLWIGILIICFMFVGYFYKIQTCI
;
A
#
# COMPACT_ATOMS: atom_id res chain seq x y z
N ILE A 1 20.39 24.23 29.54
CA ILE A 1 19.89 24.68 28.23
C ILE A 1 18.64 23.86 27.99
N LEU A 2 17.46 24.44 28.21
CA LEU A 2 16.18 23.82 27.87
C LEU A 2 16.23 23.43 26.39
N LEU A 3 15.96 22.16 26.13
CA LEU A 3 16.34 21.45 24.92
C LEU A 3 15.08 21.14 24.11
N ASP A 4 14.08 22.01 24.17
CA ASP A 4 12.73 21.53 23.95
C ASP A 4 12.51 21.23 22.47
N HIS A 5 13.02 22.03 21.53
CA HIS A 5 13.04 21.69 20.11
C HIS A 5 14.23 22.32 19.38
N VAL A 6 15.00 21.53 18.63
CA VAL A 6 16.21 22.00 17.92
C VAL A 6 15.99 21.99 16.41
N GLN A 7 16.09 23.16 15.79
CA GLN A 7 16.10 23.31 14.33
C GLN A 7 17.45 22.88 13.75
N ILE A 8 17.40 21.96 12.79
CA ILE A 8 18.60 21.41 12.14
C ILE A 8 19.09 22.32 11.02
N ASN A 9 20.38 22.62 11.07
CA ASN A 9 21.14 23.39 10.09
C ASN A 9 22.56 22.77 9.93
N SER A 10 23.40 23.41 9.13
CA SER A 10 24.74 22.92 8.79
C SER A 10 25.67 22.72 9.98
N SER A 11 25.51 23.49 11.06
CA SER A 11 26.40 23.43 12.24
C SER A 11 26.04 22.31 13.23
N ASN A 12 24.79 21.83 13.22
CA ASN A 12 24.29 20.87 14.20
C ASN A 12 23.70 19.59 13.58
N VAL A 13 23.94 19.35 12.28
CA VAL A 13 23.44 18.19 11.54
C VAL A 13 23.78 16.84 12.18
N ALA A 14 24.90 16.77 12.90
CA ALA A 14 25.33 15.56 13.61
C ALA A 14 24.32 15.09 14.67
N LEU A 15 23.45 15.97 15.19
CA LEU A 15 22.40 15.63 16.15
C LEU A 15 21.39 14.63 15.59
N VAL A 16 21.20 14.58 14.28
CA VAL A 16 20.34 13.59 13.61
C VAL A 16 20.84 12.16 13.84
N ASN A 17 22.16 11.99 14.03
CA ASN A 17 22.81 10.72 14.32
C ASN A 17 23.14 10.54 15.81
N SER A 18 22.45 11.26 16.69
CA SER A 18 22.64 11.17 18.13
C SER A 18 22.44 9.75 18.65
N THR A 19 23.18 9.41 19.70
CA THR A 19 23.01 8.17 20.45
C THR A 19 21.80 8.22 21.38
N LYS A 20 21.27 9.41 21.69
CA LYS A 20 20.05 9.59 22.48
C LYS A 20 18.81 9.23 21.65
N PRO A 21 17.73 8.73 22.27
CA PRO A 21 16.42 8.67 21.63
C PRO A 21 16.05 10.03 21.05
N THR A 22 15.59 10.05 19.81
CA THR A 22 15.38 11.28 19.06
C THR A 22 14.06 11.20 18.30
N PHE A 23 13.16 12.14 18.51
CA PHE A 23 12.07 12.39 17.58
C PHE A 23 12.45 13.52 16.62
N ILE A 24 12.18 13.31 15.33
CA ILE A 24 12.51 14.26 14.27
C ILE A 24 11.24 14.59 13.49
N LYS A 25 10.80 15.85 13.55
CA LYS A 25 9.74 16.36 12.68
C LYS A 25 10.34 16.85 11.37
N PHE A 26 10.00 16.18 10.29
CA PHE A 26 10.33 16.58 8.93
C PHE A 26 9.20 17.41 8.33
N TYR A 27 9.54 18.55 7.74
CA TYR A 27 8.56 19.51 7.20
C TYR A 27 9.11 20.26 5.98
N MET A 28 8.24 21.03 5.32
CA MET A 28 8.64 22.04 4.31
C MET A 28 8.13 23.42 4.73
N ASP A 29 8.84 24.48 4.32
CA ASP A 29 8.56 25.86 4.75
C ASP A 29 7.12 26.30 4.35
N ASP A 30 6.65 25.87 3.17
CA ASP A 30 5.32 26.15 2.62
C ASP A 30 4.34 24.97 2.75
N CYS A 31 4.20 24.44 3.96
CA CYS A 31 3.34 23.30 4.26
C CYS A 31 2.29 23.65 5.33
N VAL A 32 1.04 23.83 4.92
CA VAL A 32 -0.07 24.13 5.84
C VAL A 32 -0.30 23.01 6.87
N PRO A 33 -0.35 21.71 6.49
CA PRO A 33 -0.48 20.63 7.47
C PRO A 33 0.67 20.59 8.49
N CYS A 34 1.89 20.94 8.07
CA CYS A 34 3.04 21.02 8.97
C CYS A 34 2.87 22.12 10.03
N LYS A 35 2.28 23.26 9.66
CA LYS A 35 1.98 24.36 10.60
C LYS A 35 0.90 23.96 11.61
N GLN A 36 -0.04 23.11 11.22
CA GLN A 36 -1.03 22.56 12.17
C GLN A 36 -0.39 21.60 13.16
N LEU A 37 0.50 20.72 12.70
CA LEU A 37 1.23 19.78 13.56
C LEU A 37 2.07 20.50 14.63
N ASN A 38 2.58 21.69 14.32
CA ASN A 38 3.37 22.50 15.26
C ASN A 38 2.64 22.75 16.59
N VAL A 39 1.31 22.87 16.58
CA VAL A 39 0.51 23.15 17.79
C VAL A 39 0.69 22.04 18.82
N THR A 40 0.64 20.78 18.39
CA THR A 40 0.85 19.63 19.27
C THR A 40 2.33 19.35 19.48
N TRP A 41 3.14 19.43 18.43
CA TRP A 41 4.56 19.12 18.48
C TRP A 41 5.32 19.97 19.49
N TYR A 42 5.12 21.29 19.49
CA TYR A 42 5.81 22.20 20.39
C TYR A 42 5.28 22.20 21.83
N GLN A 43 4.27 21.39 22.12
CA GLN A 43 3.79 21.14 23.49
C GLN A 43 4.48 19.92 24.13
N LEU A 44 5.33 19.22 23.39
CA LEU A 44 5.99 18.02 23.87
C LEU A 44 7.21 18.38 24.72
N GLU A 45 7.23 17.89 25.95
CA GLU A 45 8.38 17.97 26.83
C GLU A 45 8.80 16.55 27.21
N LEU A 46 9.91 16.08 26.63
CA LEU A 46 10.38 14.70 26.82
C LEU A 46 11.77 14.69 27.46
N GLU A 47 11.84 14.17 28.67
CA GLU A 47 13.13 13.93 29.33
C GLU A 47 13.97 12.90 28.56
N ASP A 48 15.29 13.12 28.56
CA ASP A 48 16.32 12.29 27.92
C ASP A 48 16.09 11.97 26.44
N THR A 49 15.28 12.79 25.76
CA THR A 49 14.92 12.61 24.35
C THR A 49 15.20 13.90 23.59
N LEU A 50 15.78 13.81 22.40
CA LEU A 50 15.95 14.96 21.53
C LEU A 50 14.71 15.16 20.68
N LEU A 51 14.24 16.39 20.57
CA LEU A 51 13.17 16.79 19.65
C LEU A 51 13.79 17.69 18.58
N LEU A 52 13.84 17.22 17.34
CA LEU A 52 14.50 17.89 16.22
C LEU A 52 13.49 18.32 15.16
N ASP A 53 13.74 19.45 14.54
CA ASP A 53 12.98 19.97 13.41
C ASP A 53 13.89 20.00 12.17
N VAL A 54 13.48 19.33 11.10
CA VAL A 54 14.25 19.25 9.83
C VAL A 54 13.40 19.79 8.67
N SER A 55 13.81 20.92 8.10
CA SER A 55 13.23 21.43 6.85
C SER A 55 13.81 20.67 5.66
N CYS A 56 12.97 19.90 4.96
CA CYS A 56 13.34 19.17 3.74
C CYS A 56 13.62 20.09 2.55
N SER A 57 13.11 21.32 2.57
CA SER A 57 13.46 22.35 1.57
C SER A 57 14.94 22.72 1.64
N LYS A 58 15.55 22.65 2.83
CA LYS A 58 16.95 23.01 3.07
C LYS A 58 17.87 21.80 3.24
N ASN A 59 17.34 20.69 3.74
CA ASN A 59 18.10 19.51 4.13
C ASN A 59 17.63 18.23 3.40
N MET A 60 17.42 18.32 2.08
CA MET A 60 16.90 17.23 1.26
C MET A 60 17.69 15.91 1.40
N ALA A 61 19.01 15.98 1.59
CA ALA A 61 19.84 14.79 1.78
C ALA A 61 19.46 14.01 3.05
N ILE A 62 19.13 14.70 4.14
CA ILE A 62 18.69 14.06 5.40
C ILE A 62 17.32 13.42 5.19
N CYS A 63 16.38 14.12 4.53
CA CYS A 63 15.05 13.58 4.28
C CYS A 63 15.11 12.30 3.41
N ARG A 64 16.04 12.26 2.44
CA ARG A 64 16.32 11.06 1.64
C ARG A 64 16.96 9.94 2.46
N GLN A 65 17.89 10.26 3.37
CA GLN A 65 18.49 9.27 4.29
C GLN A 65 17.44 8.52 5.10
N PHE A 66 16.39 9.21 5.54
CA PHE A 66 15.27 8.62 6.29
C PHE A 66 14.18 7.99 5.41
N ASN A 67 14.39 7.97 4.08
CA ASN A 67 13.45 7.47 3.08
C ASN A 67 12.04 8.03 3.27
N LEU A 68 11.93 9.35 3.40
CA LEU A 68 10.66 10.04 3.58
C LEU A 68 10.01 10.33 2.22
N MET A 69 8.72 10.05 2.14
CA MET A 69 7.93 10.22 0.92
C MET A 69 7.00 11.44 1.02
N THR A 70 6.54 11.77 2.22
CA THR A 70 5.56 12.82 2.49
C THR A 70 6.04 13.73 3.60
N VAL A 71 5.39 14.89 3.76
CA VAL A 71 5.54 15.77 4.92
C VAL A 71 4.14 16.29 5.33
N PRO A 72 3.89 16.56 6.61
CA PRO A 72 4.81 16.34 7.74
C PRO A 72 4.98 14.86 8.05
N THR A 73 6.15 14.51 8.58
CA THR A 73 6.41 13.17 9.13
C THR A 73 7.20 13.31 10.41
N VAL A 74 6.77 12.63 11.47
CA VAL A 74 7.52 12.52 12.71
C VAL A 74 8.21 11.16 12.74
N VAL A 75 9.53 11.14 12.88
CA VAL A 75 10.32 9.92 12.97
C VAL A 75 10.80 9.73 14.39
N TYR A 76 10.66 8.51 14.92
CA TYR A 76 11.42 8.08 16.09
C TYR A 76 12.70 7.37 15.64
N ALA A 77 13.84 7.86 16.12
CA ALA A 77 15.16 7.35 15.79
C ALA A 77 15.98 7.04 17.05
N GLU A 78 16.73 5.95 16.96
CA GLU A 78 17.72 5.56 17.95
C GLU A 78 19.07 5.34 17.26
N LYS A 79 20.14 5.95 17.80
CA LYS A 79 21.50 5.83 17.25
C LYS A 79 21.57 6.19 15.76
N GLY A 80 20.83 7.23 15.36
CA GLY A 80 20.73 7.70 13.97
C GLY A 80 19.97 6.79 13.00
N LYS A 81 19.31 5.73 13.49
CA LYS A 81 18.50 4.84 12.66
C LYS A 81 17.02 5.08 12.89
N LYS A 82 16.26 5.21 11.80
CA LYS A 82 14.79 5.23 11.83
C LYS A 82 14.27 3.92 12.43
N ILE A 83 13.52 4.02 13.54
CA ILE A 83 12.88 2.87 14.20
C ILE A 83 11.43 2.76 13.75
N THR A 84 10.67 3.84 13.89
CA THR A 84 9.27 3.94 13.45
C THR A 84 8.96 5.40 13.08
N TYR A 85 7.81 5.64 12.45
CA TYR A 85 7.41 6.97 12.00
C TYR A 85 5.89 7.12 11.96
N GLN A 86 5.44 8.36 12.09
CA GLN A 86 4.06 8.78 11.97
C GLN A 86 3.97 9.82 10.84
N GLU A 87 3.22 9.50 9.77
CA GLU A 87 3.00 10.43 8.65
C GLU A 87 1.75 11.28 8.85
N GLY A 88 1.76 12.44 8.19
CA GLY A 88 0.61 13.33 8.11
C GLY A 88 0.31 14.04 9.42
N LEU A 89 -0.96 14.39 9.58
CA LEU A 89 -1.48 15.15 10.72
C LEU A 89 -2.44 14.27 11.51
N PRO A 90 -1.95 13.35 12.35
CA PRO A 90 -2.81 12.57 13.24
C PRO A 90 -3.54 13.50 14.23
N PRO A 91 -4.69 13.05 14.79
CA PRO A 91 -5.27 13.65 15.98
C PRO A 91 -4.22 13.83 17.09
N LYS A 92 -4.41 14.85 17.92
CA LYS A 92 -3.45 15.21 18.95
C LYS A 92 -3.20 14.06 19.92
N GLU A 93 -4.27 13.41 20.35
CA GLU A 93 -4.27 12.30 21.30
C GLU A 93 -3.47 11.12 20.73
N ASP A 94 -3.68 10.79 19.46
CA ASP A 94 -2.99 9.69 18.77
C ASP A 94 -1.50 9.95 18.63
N LEU A 95 -1.08 11.19 18.33
CA LEU A 95 0.34 11.54 18.27
C LEU A 95 1.03 11.39 19.63
N ILE A 96 0.37 11.86 20.70
CA ILE A 96 0.91 11.77 22.06
C ILE A 96 1.01 10.30 22.47
N GLN A 97 0.00 9.50 22.18
CA GLN A 97 0.01 8.07 22.46
C GLN A 97 1.14 7.37 21.70
N TRP A 98 1.27 7.62 20.40
CA TRP A 98 2.34 7.04 19.58
C TRP A 98 3.74 7.39 20.10
N ILE A 99 3.96 8.63 20.55
CA ILE A 99 5.23 9.07 21.17
C ILE A 99 5.48 8.30 22.47
N ALA A 100 4.46 8.11 23.31
CA ALA A 100 4.59 7.34 24.54
C ALA A 100 4.96 5.88 24.24
N ASP A 101 4.31 5.26 23.25
CA ASP A 101 4.53 3.88 22.82
C ASP A 101 5.94 3.69 22.23
N CYS A 102 6.45 4.68 21.50
CA CYS A 102 7.81 4.68 20.98
C CYS A 102 8.89 4.59 22.08
N LYS A 103 8.58 4.97 23.33
CA LYS A 103 9.53 4.88 24.46
C LYS A 103 9.41 3.55 25.22
N GLN A 104 8.34 2.80 25.03
CA GLN A 104 8.15 1.50 25.68
C GLN A 104 8.96 0.39 25.00
N PRO A 105 9.33 -0.71 25.69
CA PRO A 105 9.79 -1.91 25.00
C PRO A 105 8.66 -2.47 24.11
N VAL A 106 9.03 -3.11 23.01
CA VAL A 106 8.09 -3.82 22.13
C VAL A 106 7.45 -4.97 22.90
N ILE A 107 8.24 -5.68 23.72
CA ILE A 107 7.74 -6.69 24.66
C ILE A 107 7.60 -6.05 26.04
N GLY A 108 6.39 -5.58 26.36
CA GLY A 108 6.04 -4.95 27.63
C GLY A 108 5.37 -5.90 28.65
N PRO A 109 5.13 -5.44 29.89
CA PRO A 109 4.45 -6.21 30.93
C PRO A 109 3.00 -6.59 30.60
N GLN A 110 2.36 -5.90 29.65
CA GLN A 110 1.06 -6.25 29.07
C GLN A 110 1.05 -7.56 28.25
N ASN A 111 2.21 -8.20 28.07
CA ASN A 111 2.37 -9.47 27.38
C ASN A 111 2.13 -10.63 28.37
N THR A 112 0.93 -10.69 28.94
CA THR A 112 0.52 -11.71 29.90
C THR A 112 -0.09 -12.93 29.21
N PHE A 113 -0.25 -14.02 29.96
CA PHE A 113 -1.01 -15.19 29.50
C PHE A 113 -2.46 -14.86 29.11
N GLU A 114 -3.05 -13.84 29.73
CA GLU A 114 -4.42 -13.40 29.42
C GLU A 114 -4.48 -12.74 28.05
N THR A 115 -3.56 -11.81 27.74
CA THR A 115 -3.42 -11.21 26.41
C THR A 115 -3.17 -12.27 25.34
N PHE A 116 -2.42 -13.32 25.67
CA PHE A 116 -2.19 -14.47 24.80
C PHE A 116 -3.47 -15.24 24.47
N GLU A 117 -4.30 -15.55 25.47
CA GLU A 117 -5.56 -16.27 25.24
C GLU A 117 -6.59 -15.40 24.50
N LEU A 118 -6.63 -14.09 24.79
CA LEU A 118 -7.46 -13.14 24.04
C LEU A 118 -7.03 -13.04 22.57
N ALA A 119 -5.72 -12.89 22.32
CA ALA A 119 -5.19 -12.83 20.96
C ALA A 119 -5.52 -14.11 20.19
N LYS A 120 -5.33 -15.29 20.80
CA LYS A 120 -5.67 -16.60 20.21
C LYS A 120 -7.12 -16.75 19.78
N GLN A 121 -8.02 -16.06 20.47
CA GLN A 121 -9.46 -16.11 20.23
C GLN A 121 -9.93 -15.04 19.24
N SER A 122 -9.06 -14.09 18.86
CA SER A 122 -9.44 -13.07 17.88
C SER A 122 -9.76 -13.71 16.52
N THR A 123 -10.95 -13.38 16.02
CA THR A 123 -11.46 -13.75 14.69
C THR A 123 -11.72 -12.53 13.82
N LEU A 124 -11.32 -11.34 14.29
CA LEU A 124 -11.55 -10.09 13.58
C LEU A 124 -10.72 -10.06 12.28
N GLU A 125 -11.40 -9.80 11.17
CA GLU A 125 -10.75 -9.67 9.86
C GLU A 125 -9.74 -8.52 9.88
N ASN A 126 -8.55 -8.76 9.33
CA ASN A 126 -7.42 -7.81 9.27
C ASN A 126 -6.79 -7.41 10.62
N GLU A 127 -7.25 -7.93 11.75
CA GLU A 127 -6.52 -7.79 13.01
C GLU A 127 -5.36 -8.80 13.01
N ILE A 128 -4.13 -8.30 12.99
CA ILE A 128 -2.92 -9.13 12.92
C ILE A 128 -2.16 -8.97 14.24
N SER A 129 -1.96 -10.08 14.94
CA SER A 129 -1.13 -10.12 16.13
C SER A 129 -0.10 -11.24 16.05
N PHE A 130 0.99 -11.06 16.79
CA PHE A 130 2.08 -12.01 16.87
C PHE A 130 2.29 -12.44 18.31
N ILE A 131 2.68 -13.69 18.49
CA ILE A 131 2.98 -14.27 19.79
C ILE A 131 4.31 -14.99 19.70
N LEU A 132 5.28 -14.56 20.51
CA LEU A 132 6.53 -15.27 20.72
C LEU A 132 6.41 -16.20 21.93
N LEU A 133 6.52 -17.50 21.68
CA LEU A 133 6.85 -18.50 22.70
C LEU A 133 8.37 -18.68 22.67
N SER A 134 9.05 -18.35 23.77
CA SER A 134 10.51 -18.50 23.88
C SER A 134 10.96 -18.40 25.33
N ASN A 135 12.17 -18.86 25.62
CA ASN A 135 12.81 -18.66 26.92
C ASN A 135 13.38 -17.25 27.10
N GLU A 136 13.65 -16.56 25.99
CA GLU A 136 14.13 -15.18 25.93
C GLU A 136 13.21 -14.32 25.08
N THR A 137 13.12 -13.02 25.41
CA THR A 137 12.25 -12.08 24.68
C THR A 137 12.76 -11.76 23.28
N HIS A 138 14.07 -11.84 23.05
CA HIS A 138 14.71 -11.46 21.80
C HIS A 138 14.27 -10.08 21.26
N GLU A 139 14.11 -9.10 22.16
CA GLU A 139 13.65 -7.73 21.87
C GLU A 139 14.23 -7.11 20.57
N PRO A 140 15.54 -7.23 20.24
CA PRO A 140 16.10 -6.67 19.02
C PRO A 140 15.49 -7.21 17.71
N TRP A 141 14.83 -8.37 17.73
CA TRP A 141 14.15 -8.92 16.56
C TRP A 141 12.91 -8.13 16.19
N PHE A 142 12.27 -7.49 17.18
CA PHE A 142 10.99 -6.80 17.02
C PHE A 142 11.11 -5.28 17.02
N THR A 143 12.26 -4.73 17.42
CA THR A 143 12.53 -3.28 17.36
C THR A 143 12.19 -2.63 16.00
N PRO A 144 12.46 -3.24 14.83
CA PRO A 144 12.06 -2.66 13.54
C PRO A 144 10.56 -2.52 13.32
N PHE A 145 9.75 -3.28 14.08
CA PHE A 145 8.30 -3.31 14.00
C PHE A 145 7.63 -2.57 15.17
N LYS A 146 8.40 -1.78 15.92
CA LYS A 146 7.89 -1.01 17.06
C LYS A 146 6.72 -0.13 16.61
N THR A 147 5.64 -0.17 17.39
CA THR A 147 4.34 0.48 17.12
C THR A 147 3.62 0.03 15.84
N GLN A 148 4.15 -0.93 15.08
CA GLN A 148 3.56 -1.40 13.81
C GLN A 148 2.88 -2.76 13.94
N ILE A 149 3.20 -3.52 14.99
CA ILE A 149 2.61 -4.84 15.24
C ILE A 149 2.12 -4.95 16.68
N ALA A 150 1.04 -5.70 16.88
CA ALA A 150 0.69 -6.23 18.19
C ALA A 150 1.53 -7.47 18.47
N LEU A 151 2.39 -7.44 19.50
CA LEU A 151 3.26 -8.55 19.88
C LEU A 151 3.06 -8.92 21.33
N SER A 152 2.75 -10.19 21.58
CA SER A 152 2.75 -10.81 22.90
C SER A 152 3.94 -11.76 23.05
N TYR A 153 4.38 -11.98 24.28
CA TYR A 153 5.46 -12.89 24.65
C TYR A 153 4.98 -13.79 25.78
N VAL A 154 5.24 -15.09 25.66
CA VAL A 154 4.98 -16.05 26.72
C VAL A 154 6.24 -16.88 26.91
N LYS A 155 6.71 -16.91 28.16
CA LYS A 155 7.89 -17.72 28.52
C LYS A 155 7.60 -19.20 28.29
N SER A 156 8.40 -19.86 27.47
CA SER A 156 8.26 -21.28 27.12
C SER A 156 9.61 -21.89 26.77
N ASP A 157 9.78 -23.17 27.04
CA ASP A 157 10.96 -23.93 26.57
C ASP A 157 10.94 -24.15 25.05
N GLU A 158 9.78 -24.03 24.43
CA GLU A 158 9.64 -24.03 22.98
C GLU A 158 9.95 -22.66 22.39
N GLN A 159 10.66 -22.65 21.25
CA GLN A 159 10.88 -21.45 20.47
C GLN A 159 9.96 -21.44 19.24
N THR A 160 8.87 -20.69 19.31
CA THR A 160 7.84 -20.62 18.27
C THR A 160 7.33 -19.19 18.13
N LEU A 161 7.23 -18.70 16.89
CA LEU A 161 6.51 -17.47 16.56
C LEU A 161 5.17 -17.83 15.92
N ILE A 162 4.08 -17.30 16.48
CA ILE A 162 2.72 -17.51 16.00
C ILE A 162 2.21 -16.19 15.44
N CYS A 163 1.72 -16.19 14.21
CA CYS A 163 0.90 -15.11 13.66
C CYS A 163 -0.57 -15.52 13.81
N ILE A 164 -1.36 -14.62 14.36
CA ILE A 164 -2.81 -14.73 14.42
C ILE A 164 -3.37 -13.67 13.49
N ARG A 165 -4.15 -14.12 12.51
CA ARG A 165 -4.83 -13.24 11.55
C ARG A 165 -6.03 -13.94 10.96
N ASP A 166 -7.16 -13.26 10.83
CA ASP A 166 -8.37 -13.81 10.20
C ASP A 166 -8.81 -15.16 10.80
N GLY A 167 -8.64 -15.36 12.12
CA GLY A 167 -8.89 -16.64 12.82
C GLY A 167 -7.87 -17.75 12.56
N LEU A 168 -6.87 -17.53 11.70
CA LEU A 168 -5.78 -18.46 11.43
C LEU A 168 -4.68 -18.36 12.48
N GLN A 169 -4.14 -19.52 12.87
CA GLN A 169 -2.90 -19.59 13.66
C GLN A 169 -1.77 -20.17 12.82
N ILE A 170 -0.87 -19.31 12.37
CA ILE A 170 0.25 -19.67 11.49
C ILE A 170 1.52 -19.69 12.32
N GLN A 171 2.22 -20.83 12.36
CA GLN A 171 3.33 -21.06 13.28
C GLN A 171 4.65 -21.29 12.55
N MET A 172 5.72 -20.67 13.06
CA MET A 172 7.11 -20.96 12.70
C MET A 172 7.82 -21.51 13.94
N LYS A 173 8.26 -22.77 13.88
CA LYS A 173 8.84 -23.50 15.01
C LYS A 173 10.34 -23.71 14.84
N GLN A 174 11.07 -23.69 15.97
CA GLN A 174 12.47 -24.09 16.16
C GLN A 174 13.52 -23.26 15.40
N ASN A 175 14.68 -23.04 16.05
CA ASN A 175 15.86 -22.35 15.50
C ASN A 175 15.54 -21.00 14.85
N LEU A 176 14.74 -20.18 15.54
CA LEU A 176 14.36 -18.87 15.03
C LEU A 176 15.56 -17.95 14.97
N THR A 177 15.83 -17.37 13.80
CA THR A 177 16.80 -16.29 13.62
C THR A 177 16.09 -14.96 13.42
N GLN A 178 16.77 -13.85 13.73
CA GLN A 178 16.25 -12.50 13.49
C GLN A 178 15.78 -12.31 12.04
N LEU A 179 16.50 -12.85 11.07
CA LEU A 179 16.16 -12.73 9.65
C LEU A 179 14.88 -13.51 9.30
N GLN A 180 14.71 -14.71 9.84
CA GLN A 180 13.50 -15.51 9.62
C GLN A 180 12.28 -14.85 10.27
N VAL A 181 12.43 -14.39 11.52
CA VAL A 181 11.37 -13.65 12.24
C VAL A 181 10.98 -12.40 11.47
N ARG A 182 11.95 -11.62 11.01
CA ARG A 182 11.70 -10.43 10.20
C ARG A 182 10.91 -10.76 8.94
N LYS A 183 11.36 -11.74 8.15
CA LYS A 183 10.67 -12.16 6.92
C LYS A 183 9.26 -12.67 7.20
N PHE A 184 9.08 -13.42 8.29
CA PHE A 184 7.79 -13.96 8.68
C PHE A 184 6.80 -12.84 9.04
N ILE A 185 7.22 -11.86 9.86
CA ILE A 185 6.40 -10.70 10.21
C ILE A 185 6.10 -9.88 8.95
N GLU A 186 7.12 -9.48 8.18
CA GLU A 186 6.94 -8.70 6.95
C GLU A 186 5.93 -9.36 5.99
N TYR A 187 6.00 -10.69 5.86
CA TYR A 187 5.11 -11.47 5.01
C TYR A 187 3.67 -11.49 5.53
N TYR A 188 3.48 -11.90 6.78
CA TYR A 188 2.15 -12.10 7.35
C TYR A 188 1.51 -10.82 7.89
N SER A 189 2.21 -9.68 7.88
CA SER A 189 1.62 -8.36 8.07
C SER A 189 1.00 -7.80 6.79
N GLN A 190 1.27 -8.36 5.61
CA GLN A 190 0.63 -7.90 4.37
C GLN A 190 -0.81 -8.42 4.24
N PRO A 191 -1.71 -7.64 3.62
CA PRO A 191 -3.03 -8.14 3.24
C PRO A 191 -2.89 -9.28 2.24
N TRP A 192 -3.77 -10.29 2.32
CA TRP A 192 -3.77 -11.41 1.36
C TRP A 192 -4.04 -10.95 -0.07
N VAL A 193 -4.91 -9.95 -0.20
CA VAL A 193 -5.23 -9.27 -1.46
C VAL A 193 -5.11 -7.78 -1.18
N ILE A 194 -4.23 -7.09 -1.90
CA ILE A 194 -3.96 -5.67 -1.68
C ILE A 194 -5.18 -4.86 -2.13
N ASN A 195 -5.81 -4.14 -1.20
CA ASN A 195 -6.80 -3.13 -1.58
C ASN A 195 -6.05 -1.86 -2.01
N VAL A 196 -6.16 -1.48 -3.27
CA VAL A 196 -5.53 -0.27 -3.82
C VAL A 196 -6.49 0.89 -3.66
N ASP A 197 -6.04 1.94 -2.99
CA ASP A 197 -6.80 3.17 -2.71
C ASP A 197 -5.93 4.43 -3.00
N GLU A 198 -6.43 5.65 -2.83
CA GLU A 198 -5.59 6.85 -3.08
C GLU A 198 -4.43 6.97 -2.09
N ASP A 199 -4.52 6.34 -0.93
CA ASP A 199 -3.53 6.46 0.13
C ASP A 199 -2.29 5.62 -0.20
N ASN A 200 -2.47 4.44 -0.82
CA ASN A 200 -1.37 3.52 -1.13
C ASN A 200 -1.01 3.41 -2.62
N ILE A 201 -1.83 3.93 -3.54
CA ILE A 201 -1.63 3.70 -4.97
C ILE A 201 -0.30 4.21 -5.50
N TYR A 202 0.18 5.34 -4.97
CA TYR A 202 1.44 5.90 -5.43
C TYR A 202 2.60 4.92 -5.18
N GLU A 203 2.66 4.33 -3.98
CA GLU A 203 3.66 3.31 -3.63
C GLU A 203 3.42 2.01 -4.39
N TYR A 204 2.16 1.60 -4.53
CA TYR A 204 1.78 0.44 -5.32
C TYR A 204 2.27 0.53 -6.78
N ARG A 205 2.26 1.74 -7.37
CA ARG A 205 2.74 2.02 -8.73
C ARG A 205 4.24 2.23 -8.81
N LYS A 206 4.86 2.88 -7.84
CA LYS A 206 6.30 3.17 -7.86
C LYS A 206 7.12 1.89 -7.80
N SER A 207 6.63 0.89 -7.10
CA SER A 207 7.28 -0.41 -6.96
C SER A 207 7.22 -1.29 -8.21
N ARG A 208 6.38 -0.96 -9.22
CA ARG A 208 6.09 -1.88 -10.34
C ARG A 208 5.98 -1.18 -11.69
N ASP A 209 6.59 -1.76 -12.72
CA ASP A 209 6.42 -1.30 -14.10
C ASP A 209 5.04 -1.67 -14.67
N THR A 210 4.46 -2.79 -14.23
CA THR A 210 3.13 -3.27 -14.67
C THR A 210 2.24 -3.47 -13.46
N TRP A 211 1.00 -2.98 -13.53
CA TRP A 211 0.03 -3.03 -12.43
C TRP A 211 -1.20 -3.83 -12.83
N PRO A 212 -1.29 -5.10 -12.40
CA PRO A 212 -2.52 -5.87 -12.45
C PRO A 212 -3.45 -5.45 -11.30
N VAL A 213 -4.68 -5.07 -11.62
CA VAL A 213 -5.70 -4.76 -10.62
C VAL A 213 -7.06 -5.30 -11.05
N ILE A 214 -7.74 -5.96 -10.12
CA ILE A 214 -9.13 -6.40 -10.31
C ILE A 214 -10.03 -5.27 -9.80
N VAL A 215 -10.74 -4.64 -10.73
CA VAL A 215 -11.70 -3.59 -10.41
C VAL A 215 -13.01 -4.24 -9.98
N LEU A 216 -13.42 -3.96 -8.75
CA LEU A 216 -14.64 -4.44 -8.12
C LEU A 216 -15.67 -3.30 -7.99
N ARG A 217 -16.95 -3.67 -7.89
CA ARG A 217 -18.12 -2.79 -7.79
C ARG A 217 -19.02 -3.22 -6.64
N GLU A 218 -19.06 -2.39 -5.60
CA GLU A 218 -20.07 -2.38 -4.51
C GLU A 218 -20.37 -3.76 -3.87
N SER A 219 -21.37 -3.80 -3.00
CA SER A 219 -21.74 -4.93 -2.12
C SER A 219 -21.89 -6.32 -2.76
N ARG A 220 -22.11 -6.41 -4.08
CA ARG A 220 -22.21 -7.70 -4.81
C ARG A 220 -20.85 -8.35 -5.08
N ASP A 221 -19.79 -7.56 -5.14
CA ASP A 221 -18.45 -8.07 -5.41
C ASP A 221 -17.71 -8.50 -4.14
N ILE A 222 -18.28 -8.22 -2.96
CA ILE A 222 -17.77 -8.70 -1.67
C ILE A 222 -17.63 -10.22 -1.66
N GLU A 223 -18.59 -10.94 -2.25
CA GLU A 223 -18.54 -12.41 -2.32
C GLU A 223 -17.39 -12.89 -3.21
N TYR A 224 -17.15 -12.24 -4.34
CA TYR A 224 -16.02 -12.59 -5.21
C TYR A 224 -14.67 -12.23 -4.58
N LEU A 225 -14.61 -11.11 -3.85
CA LEU A 225 -13.44 -10.75 -3.05
C LEU A 225 -13.15 -11.80 -1.99
N LYS A 226 -14.17 -12.27 -1.26
CA LYS A 226 -14.05 -13.35 -0.27
C LYS A 226 -13.56 -14.64 -0.91
N GLN A 227 -14.08 -15.02 -2.06
CA GLN A 227 -13.62 -16.21 -2.80
C GLN A 227 -12.15 -16.07 -3.23
N LEU A 228 -11.76 -14.90 -3.75
CA LEU A 228 -10.39 -14.63 -4.15
C LEU A 228 -9.43 -14.65 -2.95
N GLN A 229 -9.80 -13.98 -1.86
CA GLN A 229 -9.04 -13.99 -0.61
C GLN A 229 -8.91 -15.40 -0.05
N THR A 230 -9.98 -16.19 -0.07
CA THR A 230 -9.95 -17.59 0.37
C THR A 230 -9.01 -18.42 -0.48
N TYR A 231 -9.07 -18.27 -1.81
CA TYR A 231 -8.15 -18.94 -2.72
C TYR A 231 -6.68 -18.58 -2.44
N VAL A 232 -6.39 -17.29 -2.29
CA VAL A 232 -5.04 -16.81 -1.99
C VAL A 232 -4.56 -17.32 -0.62
N LYS A 233 -5.39 -17.22 0.43
CA LYS A 233 -5.11 -17.77 1.77
C LYS A 233 -4.71 -19.25 1.69
N LEU A 234 -5.51 -20.08 1.00
CA LEU A 234 -5.24 -21.51 0.88
C LEU A 234 -3.95 -21.82 0.09
N MET A 235 -3.63 -21.03 -0.93
CA MET A 235 -2.37 -21.16 -1.66
C MET A 235 -1.16 -20.78 -0.79
N GLU A 236 -1.29 -19.71 0.00
CA GLU A 236 -0.23 -19.21 0.86
C GLU A 236 0.06 -20.09 2.07
N LEU A 237 -0.99 -20.70 2.63
CA LEU A 237 -0.88 -21.73 3.67
C LEU A 237 -0.30 -23.05 3.14
N LYS A 238 -0.09 -23.17 1.82
CA LYS A 238 0.45 -24.38 1.16
C LYS A 238 -0.35 -25.64 1.46
N VAL A 239 -1.67 -25.49 1.61
CA VAL A 239 -2.58 -26.59 1.93
C VAL A 239 -3.20 -27.22 0.69
N VAL A 240 -3.15 -26.53 -0.45
CA VAL A 240 -3.70 -27.00 -1.73
C VAL A 240 -2.71 -27.95 -2.41
N LYS A 241 -3.17 -29.13 -2.84
CA LYS A 241 -2.34 -30.06 -3.63
C LYS A 241 -1.96 -29.44 -4.98
N PRO A 242 -0.76 -29.77 -5.51
CA PRO A 242 -0.33 -29.25 -6.81
C PRO A 242 -1.33 -29.55 -7.93
N ASN A 243 -1.79 -28.50 -8.60
CA ASN A 243 -2.56 -28.54 -9.83
C ASN A 243 -2.07 -27.44 -10.79
N LYS A 244 -2.72 -27.30 -11.96
CA LYS A 244 -2.39 -26.25 -12.94
C LYS A 244 -2.37 -24.86 -12.29
N TYR A 245 -3.40 -24.50 -11.53
CA TYR A 245 -3.58 -23.16 -10.97
C TYR A 245 -2.71 -22.90 -9.74
N HIS A 246 -2.43 -23.91 -8.91
CA HIS A 246 -1.37 -23.83 -7.91
C HIS A 246 -0.02 -23.51 -8.57
N THR A 247 0.32 -24.21 -9.66
CA THR A 247 1.59 -23.98 -10.38
C THR A 247 1.66 -22.57 -10.96
N LEU A 248 0.57 -22.10 -11.58
CA LEU A 248 0.48 -20.73 -12.08
C LEU A 248 0.59 -19.70 -10.95
N TYR A 249 -0.08 -19.93 -9.82
CA TYR A 249 0.00 -19.08 -8.65
C TYR A 249 1.44 -18.95 -8.16
N GLN A 250 2.11 -20.08 -7.89
CA GLN A 250 3.51 -20.07 -7.42
C GLN A 250 4.46 -19.39 -8.41
N LYS A 251 4.21 -19.52 -9.72
CA LYS A 251 5.03 -18.87 -10.76
C LYS A 251 4.85 -17.34 -10.78
N TYR A 252 3.65 -16.85 -10.47
CA TYR A 252 3.25 -15.47 -10.75
C TYR A 252 2.94 -14.61 -9.52
N LYS A 253 2.79 -15.19 -8.33
CA LYS A 253 2.44 -14.45 -7.10
C LYS A 253 3.40 -13.29 -6.77
N ASP A 254 4.68 -13.42 -7.07
CA ASP A 254 5.69 -12.37 -6.81
C ASP A 254 5.79 -11.34 -7.96
N GLN A 255 5.20 -11.65 -9.12
CA GLN A 255 5.18 -10.76 -10.30
C GLN A 255 3.85 -10.00 -10.42
N PHE A 256 2.77 -10.60 -9.93
CA PHE A 256 1.42 -10.08 -9.99
C PHE A 256 0.81 -10.25 -8.60
N ASP A 257 0.89 -9.21 -7.78
CA ASP A 257 0.13 -9.17 -6.55
C ASP A 257 -1.36 -9.17 -6.87
N PHE A 258 -2.11 -10.05 -6.21
CA PHE A 258 -3.56 -9.99 -6.26
C PHE A 258 -3.99 -8.68 -5.61
N SER A 259 -4.39 -7.72 -6.43
CA SER A 259 -4.84 -6.41 -5.97
C SER A 259 -6.24 -6.13 -6.47
N VAL A 260 -7.00 -5.43 -5.64
CA VAL A 260 -8.38 -5.03 -5.92
C VAL A 260 -8.53 -3.53 -5.75
N LEU A 261 -9.47 -2.98 -6.49
CA LEU A 261 -9.84 -1.57 -6.41
C LEU A 261 -11.35 -1.47 -6.36
N ASP A 262 -11.89 -0.92 -5.28
CA ASP A 262 -13.32 -0.63 -5.14
C ASP A 262 -13.65 0.71 -5.83
N THR A 263 -14.62 0.65 -6.74
CA THR A 263 -15.09 1.82 -7.50
C THR A 263 -16.05 2.73 -6.73
N GLN A 264 -16.64 2.25 -5.63
CA GLN A 264 -17.66 2.97 -4.88
C GLN A 264 -17.10 4.18 -4.11
N GLU A 265 -15.86 4.08 -3.64
CA GLU A 265 -15.25 5.17 -2.87
C GLU A 265 -14.73 6.33 -3.75
N ARG A 266 -14.40 6.12 -5.03
CA ARG A 266 -13.48 7.05 -5.75
C ARG A 266 -13.81 7.23 -7.24
N TYR A 267 -14.76 8.14 -7.51
CA TYR A 267 -15.28 8.56 -8.83
C TYR A 267 -14.21 9.08 -9.82
N TYR A 268 -13.21 9.85 -9.33
CA TYR A 268 -12.18 10.45 -10.18
C TYR A 268 -11.20 9.42 -10.74
N PHE A 269 -10.99 8.33 -10.00
CA PHE A 269 -10.01 7.30 -10.32
C PHE A 269 -10.40 6.53 -11.60
N VAL A 270 -11.64 6.06 -11.65
CA VAL A 270 -12.22 5.33 -12.78
C VAL A 270 -12.19 6.14 -14.09
N GLU A 271 -12.42 7.46 -14.01
CA GLU A 271 -12.41 8.35 -15.17
C GLU A 271 -11.01 8.62 -15.73
N GLN A 272 -10.00 8.82 -14.87
CA GLN A 272 -8.61 9.04 -15.30
C GLN A 272 -8.05 7.87 -16.13
N TYR A 273 -8.49 6.65 -15.82
CA TYR A 273 -8.04 5.43 -16.51
C TYR A 273 -9.03 4.91 -17.56
N LYS A 274 -10.05 5.71 -17.93
CA LYS A 274 -11.08 5.37 -18.94
C LYS A 274 -11.77 4.02 -18.69
N ILE A 275 -11.84 3.63 -17.43
CA ILE A 275 -12.64 2.53 -16.90
C ILE A 275 -14.08 3.09 -17.02
N LYS A 276 -14.90 2.61 -17.97
CA LYS A 276 -16.24 3.18 -18.21
C LYS A 276 -17.12 2.98 -16.96
N LYS A 277 -17.78 4.01 -16.44
CA LYS A 277 -18.67 3.96 -15.26
C LYS A 277 -19.65 2.78 -15.19
N THR A 278 -19.98 2.15 -16.31
CA THR A 278 -20.97 1.08 -16.43
C THR A 278 -20.30 -0.29 -16.56
N PHE A 279 -19.53 -0.73 -15.56
CA PHE A 279 -19.18 -2.14 -15.47
C PHE A 279 -20.36 -2.90 -14.88
N GLN A 280 -20.83 -3.90 -15.63
CA GLN A 280 -21.85 -4.84 -15.14
C GLN A 280 -21.22 -6.02 -14.39
N LYS A 281 -19.91 -6.22 -14.50
CA LYS A 281 -19.14 -7.34 -13.93
C LYS A 281 -17.77 -6.87 -13.41
N PRO A 282 -17.15 -7.61 -12.46
CA PRO A 282 -15.75 -7.43 -12.10
C PRO A 282 -14.86 -7.36 -13.33
N THR A 283 -13.86 -6.49 -13.33
CA THR A 283 -13.03 -6.25 -14.52
C THR A 283 -11.56 -6.33 -14.15
N PHE A 284 -10.84 -7.20 -14.85
CA PHE A 284 -9.39 -7.23 -14.75
C PHE A 284 -8.79 -6.12 -15.60
N VAL A 285 -7.92 -5.31 -15.00
CA VAL A 285 -7.20 -4.23 -15.66
C VAL A 285 -5.71 -4.48 -15.48
N ILE A 286 -4.96 -4.38 -16.57
CA ILE A 286 -3.50 -4.23 -16.51
C ILE A 286 -3.14 -2.94 -17.16
N GLN A 287 -2.26 -2.19 -16.52
CA GLN A 287 -1.66 -1.07 -17.18
C GLN A 287 -0.14 -1.05 -16.93
N ASN A 288 0.57 -0.36 -17.81
CA ASN A 288 1.97 0.04 -17.73
C ASN A 288 2.02 1.46 -18.32
N LYS A 289 3.17 2.14 -18.29
CA LYS A 289 3.44 3.41 -18.95
C LYS A 289 3.04 3.39 -20.43
N ASP A 290 3.22 2.27 -21.13
CA ASP A 290 3.03 2.16 -22.58
C ASP A 290 1.72 1.48 -23.01
N PHE A 291 1.02 0.82 -22.11
CA PHE A 291 -0.06 -0.10 -22.45
C PHE A 291 -1.18 -0.12 -21.41
N TYR A 292 -2.41 -0.29 -21.88
CA TYR A 292 -3.60 -0.49 -21.07
C TYR A 292 -4.42 -1.66 -21.63
N TYR A 293 -4.77 -2.60 -20.75
CA TYR A 293 -5.62 -3.74 -21.01
C TYR A 293 -6.81 -3.77 -20.06
N LYS A 294 -7.94 -4.26 -20.55
CA LYS A 294 -9.07 -4.62 -19.71
C LYS A 294 -9.83 -5.82 -20.24
N GLN A 295 -10.35 -6.64 -19.32
CA GLN A 295 -11.24 -7.76 -19.62
C GLN A 295 -12.31 -7.88 -18.53
N GLU A 296 -13.58 -7.94 -18.94
CA GLU A 296 -14.67 -8.29 -18.03
C GLU A 296 -14.54 -9.76 -17.64
N LEU A 297 -14.62 -10.02 -16.34
CA LEU A 297 -14.50 -11.35 -15.77
C LEU A 297 -15.87 -12.01 -15.67
N ASN A 298 -15.89 -13.33 -15.82
CA ASN A 298 -17.10 -14.09 -15.56
C ASN A 298 -17.20 -14.37 -14.06
N THR A 299 -18.44 -14.50 -13.58
CA THR A 299 -18.77 -14.56 -12.16
C THR A 299 -19.53 -15.82 -11.75
N GLU A 300 -19.83 -16.72 -12.69
CA GLU A 300 -20.43 -18.01 -12.40
C GLU A 300 -19.41 -18.93 -11.73
N ILE A 301 -19.81 -19.87 -10.87
CA ILE A 301 -18.85 -20.79 -10.27
C ILE A 301 -18.55 -21.90 -11.27
N ASN A 302 -17.28 -22.16 -11.54
CA ASN A 302 -16.88 -23.34 -12.30
C ASN A 302 -16.70 -24.52 -11.34
N GLU A 303 -17.77 -25.29 -11.13
CA GLU A 303 -17.79 -26.48 -10.28
C GLU A 303 -16.82 -27.58 -10.75
N SER A 304 -16.29 -27.50 -11.98
CA SER A 304 -15.29 -28.46 -12.47
C SER A 304 -13.89 -28.23 -11.86
N LEU A 305 -13.67 -27.15 -11.11
CA LEU A 305 -12.37 -26.75 -10.57
C LEU A 305 -12.30 -26.87 -9.05
N LYS A 306 -12.69 -28.04 -8.53
CA LYS A 306 -12.56 -28.36 -7.11
C LYS A 306 -11.09 -28.37 -6.67
N LEU A 307 -10.80 -27.73 -5.54
CA LEU A 307 -9.51 -27.78 -4.88
C LEU A 307 -9.38 -29.08 -4.08
N GLU A 308 -8.23 -29.72 -4.22
CA GLU A 308 -7.82 -30.82 -3.35
C GLU A 308 -6.82 -30.34 -2.32
N PHE A 309 -6.91 -30.89 -1.11
CA PHE A 309 -6.08 -30.46 0.02
C PHE A 309 -5.14 -31.56 0.51
N HIS A 310 -3.99 -31.16 1.01
CA HIS A 310 -3.08 -32.06 1.72
C HIS A 310 -3.71 -32.53 3.05
N PRO A 311 -3.33 -33.70 3.60
CA PRO A 311 -3.90 -34.22 4.86
C PRO A 311 -3.73 -33.29 6.07
N ASN A 312 -2.65 -32.49 6.09
CA ASN A 312 -2.36 -31.50 7.12
C ASN A 312 -3.20 -30.21 7.00
N ALA A 313 -4.05 -30.09 5.97
CA ALA A 313 -4.92 -28.94 5.77
C ALA A 313 -6.09 -28.87 6.75
N SER A 314 -6.47 -30.00 7.36
CA SER A 314 -7.67 -30.11 8.19
C SER A 314 -7.76 -29.03 9.26
N THR A 315 -6.67 -28.78 9.99
CA THR A 315 -6.60 -27.73 11.02
C THR A 315 -6.84 -26.33 10.46
N TYR A 316 -6.28 -26.01 9.28
CA TYR A 316 -6.47 -24.70 8.65
C TYR A 316 -7.88 -24.53 8.09
N LEU A 317 -8.45 -25.58 7.49
CA LEU A 317 -9.81 -25.56 6.97
C LEU A 317 -10.83 -25.38 8.10
N GLU A 318 -10.61 -26.03 9.25
CA GLU A 318 -11.42 -25.87 10.45
C GLU A 318 -11.34 -24.44 11.00
N GLN A 319 -10.13 -23.88 11.13
CA GLN A 319 -9.93 -22.49 11.56
C GLN A 319 -10.61 -21.47 10.63
N LEU A 320 -10.60 -21.73 9.32
CA LEU A 320 -11.30 -20.90 8.33
C LEU A 320 -12.79 -21.19 8.21
N GLN A 321 -13.33 -22.12 9.02
CA GLN A 321 -14.74 -22.55 8.99
C GLN A 321 -15.19 -23.05 7.60
N ILE A 322 -14.28 -23.62 6.82
CA ILE A 322 -14.57 -24.15 5.49
C ILE A 322 -15.21 -25.54 5.64
N THR A 323 -16.52 -25.60 5.45
CA THR A 323 -17.33 -26.80 5.58
C THR A 323 -17.86 -27.23 4.22
N GLY A 324 -16.99 -27.79 3.38
CA GLY A 324 -17.40 -28.32 2.07
C GLY A 324 -16.33 -28.24 1.00
N ASP A 325 -16.77 -28.44 -0.23
CA ASP A 325 -15.92 -28.35 -1.41
C ASP A 325 -15.59 -26.89 -1.71
N VAL A 326 -14.30 -26.61 -1.85
CA VAL A 326 -13.81 -25.31 -2.29
C VAL A 326 -13.48 -25.39 -3.76
N TYR A 327 -13.92 -24.40 -4.54
CA TYR A 327 -13.65 -24.31 -5.96
C TYR A 327 -12.72 -23.13 -6.24
N ILE A 328 -11.95 -23.23 -7.33
CA ILE A 328 -11.21 -22.08 -7.83
C ILE A 328 -12.22 -21.07 -8.35
N GLY A 329 -12.32 -19.93 -7.66
CA GLY A 329 -13.16 -18.81 -8.12
C GLY A 329 -12.74 -18.36 -9.51
N GLN A 330 -13.71 -18.02 -10.37
CA GLN A 330 -13.42 -17.62 -11.76
C GLN A 330 -12.49 -16.40 -11.84
N LEU A 331 -12.55 -15.48 -10.87
CA LEU A 331 -11.60 -14.37 -10.77
C LEU A 331 -10.14 -14.86 -10.72
N ALA A 332 -9.84 -15.79 -9.82
CA ALA A 332 -8.50 -16.34 -9.66
C ALA A 332 -8.08 -17.15 -10.90
N GLN A 333 -9.00 -17.96 -11.45
CA GLN A 333 -8.75 -18.73 -12.66
C GLN A 333 -8.37 -17.82 -13.83
N GLN A 334 -9.25 -16.87 -14.17
CA GLN A 334 -9.09 -15.99 -15.32
C GLN A 334 -7.88 -15.08 -15.16
N PHE A 335 -7.59 -14.63 -13.93
CA PHE A 335 -6.37 -13.89 -13.61
C PHE A 335 -5.10 -14.71 -13.91
N LEU A 336 -5.03 -15.95 -13.41
CA LEU A 336 -3.84 -16.80 -13.59
C LEU A 336 -3.66 -17.24 -15.04
N GLU A 337 -4.76 -17.54 -15.73
CA GLU A 337 -4.74 -17.83 -17.16
C GLU A 337 -4.27 -16.63 -17.96
N PHE A 338 -4.80 -15.44 -17.65
CA PHE A 338 -4.34 -14.20 -18.25
C PHE A 338 -2.84 -14.01 -18.04
N ALA A 339 -2.36 -14.11 -16.80
CA ALA A 339 -0.95 -13.94 -16.45
C ALA A 339 -0.09 -14.93 -17.23
N SER A 340 -0.55 -16.18 -17.35
CA SER A 340 0.16 -17.21 -18.11
C SER A 340 0.31 -16.91 -19.61
N HIS A 341 -0.74 -16.45 -20.28
CA HIS A 341 -0.73 -16.21 -21.73
C HIS A 341 -0.01 -14.91 -22.11
N ASN A 342 -0.10 -13.91 -21.24
CA ASN A 342 0.36 -12.56 -21.52
C ASN A 342 1.76 -12.30 -20.97
N ASN A 343 2.26 -13.01 -19.97
CA ASN A 343 3.64 -12.77 -19.53
C ASN A 343 4.67 -13.18 -20.60
N ASP A 344 4.41 -14.27 -21.34
CA ASP A 344 5.31 -14.73 -22.41
C ASP A 344 5.22 -13.85 -23.67
N SER A 345 4.13 -13.09 -23.87
CA SER A 345 3.89 -12.33 -25.10
C SER A 345 3.88 -10.80 -24.91
N VAL A 346 3.51 -10.28 -23.74
CA VAL A 346 3.47 -8.85 -23.39
C VAL A 346 4.85 -8.38 -22.90
N LEU A 347 5.59 -9.18 -22.13
CA LEU A 347 6.98 -8.84 -21.79
C LEU A 347 7.96 -9.05 -22.96
N GLN A 348 7.69 -9.99 -23.88
CA GLN A 348 8.54 -10.18 -25.06
C GLN A 348 8.26 -9.16 -26.20
N LYS A 349 7.10 -8.50 -26.22
CA LYS A 349 6.74 -7.49 -27.24
C LYS A 349 7.12 -6.08 -26.83
N HIS A 350 8.40 -5.87 -26.51
CA HIS A 350 9.07 -4.57 -26.66
C HIS A 350 10.09 -4.55 -27.81
N LYS A 351 9.83 -5.35 -28.85
CA LYS A 351 10.35 -5.19 -30.21
C LYS A 351 9.24 -5.16 -31.27
N PHE A 352 8.10 -4.52 -31.01
CA PHE A 352 7.24 -4.10 -32.12
C PHE A 352 7.60 -2.68 -32.54
N SER A 353 8.49 -2.67 -33.53
CA SER A 353 8.80 -1.53 -34.38
C SER A 353 7.55 -0.79 -34.82
N LYS A 354 7.69 0.54 -34.93
CA LYS A 354 6.86 1.38 -35.79
C LYS A 354 6.46 0.63 -37.08
N GLY A 355 5.17 0.41 -37.26
CA GLY A 355 4.58 0.10 -38.57
C GLY A 355 4.02 -1.30 -38.77
N LYS A 356 2.73 -1.30 -39.14
CA LYS A 356 1.94 -2.31 -39.87
C LYS A 356 1.27 -3.47 -39.10
N LYS A 357 -0.06 -3.30 -39.01
CA LYS A 357 -1.19 -4.24 -39.10
C LYS A 357 -0.95 -5.74 -38.79
N GLY A 358 -1.57 -6.17 -37.69
CA GLY A 358 -2.61 -7.20 -37.71
C GLY A 358 -2.32 -8.49 -36.93
N VAL A 359 -3.07 -8.73 -35.84
CA VAL A 359 -3.79 -10.00 -35.57
C VAL A 359 -5.07 -9.66 -34.79
N ASN A 360 -6.21 -10.18 -35.26
CA ASN A 360 -7.53 -10.00 -34.67
C ASN A 360 -7.64 -10.76 -33.33
N ILE A 361 -7.77 -10.03 -32.23
CA ILE A 361 -8.24 -10.53 -30.93
C ILE A 361 -9.30 -9.52 -30.48
N GLY A 362 -10.46 -10.01 -30.02
CA GLY A 362 -11.73 -9.29 -29.90
C GLY A 362 -11.62 -7.81 -29.47
N LYS A 363 -12.16 -6.92 -30.32
CA LYS A 363 -12.26 -5.44 -30.23
C LYS A 363 -11.67 -4.78 -28.95
N GLY A 364 -10.37 -4.89 -28.75
CA GLY A 364 -9.59 -4.01 -27.87
C GLY A 364 -9.31 -2.71 -28.62
N GLN A 365 -9.83 -1.58 -28.16
CA GLN A 365 -9.45 -0.28 -28.70
C GLN A 365 -8.02 0.03 -28.27
N SER A 366 -7.07 0.05 -29.22
CA SER A 366 -5.73 0.58 -28.99
C SER A 366 -5.85 2.09 -28.74
N TYR A 367 -5.36 2.56 -27.60
CA TYR A 367 -5.36 3.98 -27.28
C TYR A 367 -3.96 4.38 -26.83
N THR A 368 -3.39 5.38 -27.51
CA THR A 368 -2.28 6.18 -27.01
C THR A 368 -2.82 7.10 -25.91
N PRO A 369 -2.25 7.12 -24.68
CA PRO A 369 -2.73 7.96 -23.59
C PRO A 369 -2.88 9.43 -24.03
N PRO A 370 -3.81 10.22 -23.47
CA PRO A 370 -3.82 11.63 -23.74
C PRO A 370 -2.55 12.14 -23.06
N SER A 371 -1.59 12.59 -23.87
CA SER A 371 -0.34 13.20 -23.42
C SER A 371 -0.57 14.08 -22.19
N GLU A 372 0.43 14.12 -21.30
CA GLU A 372 0.75 15.15 -20.30
C GLU A 372 0.85 16.57 -20.90
N GLY A 373 0.02 16.88 -21.90
CA GLY A 373 0.27 17.83 -22.95
C GLY A 373 -0.48 19.14 -22.79
N LEU A 374 -1.35 19.34 -21.80
CA LEU A 374 -1.93 20.68 -21.61
C LEU A 374 -0.88 21.61 -20.99
N MET A 375 -0.25 21.21 -19.89
CA MET A 375 0.83 21.97 -19.27
C MET A 375 2.05 22.06 -20.18
N GLU A 376 2.46 20.97 -20.85
CA GLU A 376 3.57 21.02 -21.80
C GLU A 376 3.25 21.83 -23.05
N LYS A 377 2.00 21.83 -23.57
CA LYS A 377 1.63 22.74 -24.68
C LYS A 377 1.52 24.18 -24.22
N ILE A 378 1.10 24.46 -22.98
CA ILE A 378 1.08 25.82 -22.43
C ILE A 378 2.53 26.32 -22.24
N ILE A 379 3.42 25.50 -21.68
CA ILE A 379 4.84 25.81 -21.54
C ILE A 379 5.51 25.96 -22.92
N TYR A 380 5.17 25.11 -23.89
CA TYR A 380 5.66 25.20 -25.26
C TYR A 380 5.15 26.47 -25.95
N LEU A 381 3.85 26.76 -25.92
CA LEU A 381 3.28 27.99 -26.49
C LEU A 381 3.87 29.23 -25.81
N TRP A 382 4.08 29.21 -24.49
CA TRP A 382 4.76 30.26 -23.74
C TRP A 382 6.22 30.43 -24.19
N SER A 383 6.92 29.33 -24.46
CA SER A 383 8.30 29.36 -24.97
C SER A 383 8.41 29.92 -26.42
N GLN A 384 7.31 29.87 -27.19
CA GLN A 384 7.25 30.43 -28.55
C GLN A 384 6.91 31.93 -28.58
N VAL A 385 6.49 32.54 -27.45
CA VAL A 385 6.27 33.99 -27.36
C VAL A 385 7.61 34.71 -27.20
N LYS A 386 8.34 34.87 -28.31
CA LYS A 386 9.50 35.78 -28.40
C LYS A 386 9.02 37.22 -28.61
N SER A 387 8.55 37.86 -27.55
CA SER A 387 8.23 39.29 -27.56
C SER A 387 8.52 39.91 -26.19
N ASP A 388 9.22 41.04 -26.19
CA ASP A 388 9.51 41.85 -25.00
C ASP A 388 8.34 42.78 -24.62
N SER A 389 7.25 42.76 -25.39
CA SER A 389 6.05 43.54 -25.10
C SER A 389 5.20 42.88 -24.00
N ILE A 390 5.10 43.57 -22.85
CA ILE A 390 4.28 43.19 -21.69
C ILE A 390 2.80 43.09 -22.05
N GLU A 391 2.30 43.92 -22.96
CA GLU A 391 0.89 43.94 -23.36
C GLU A 391 0.46 42.65 -24.06
N LEU A 392 1.34 42.05 -24.88
CA LEU A 392 1.05 40.77 -25.54
C LEU A 392 1.02 39.60 -24.56
N LYS A 393 1.88 39.61 -23.53
CA LYS A 393 1.92 38.58 -22.49
C LYS A 393 0.70 38.64 -21.58
N ILE A 394 0.24 39.85 -21.24
CA ILE A 394 -1.01 40.06 -20.50
C ILE A 394 -2.21 39.60 -21.34
N GLY A 395 -2.22 39.89 -22.65
CA GLY A 395 -3.26 39.42 -23.56
C GLY A 395 -3.35 37.89 -23.62
N VAL A 396 -2.22 37.18 -23.69
CA VAL A 396 -2.19 35.70 -23.68
C VAL A 396 -2.65 35.13 -22.33
N LEU A 397 -2.25 35.74 -21.21
CA LEU A 397 -2.72 35.32 -19.88
C LEU A 397 -4.22 35.52 -19.68
N LEU A 398 -4.77 36.64 -20.18
CA LEU A 398 -6.21 36.88 -20.17
C LEU A 398 -6.96 35.87 -21.07
N TRP A 399 -6.40 35.52 -22.22
CA TRP A 399 -7.00 34.52 -23.12
C TRP A 399 -6.99 33.10 -22.52
N ILE A 400 -5.89 32.72 -21.86
CA ILE A 400 -5.79 31.46 -21.10
C ILE A 400 -6.76 31.48 -19.92
N GLY A 401 -6.86 32.61 -19.20
CA GLY A 401 -7.84 32.80 -18.12
C GLY A 401 -9.28 32.63 -18.61
N ILE A 402 -9.64 33.22 -19.75
CA ILE A 402 -10.95 33.06 -20.38
C ILE A 402 -11.19 31.60 -20.78
N LEU A 403 -10.20 30.90 -21.34
CA LEU A 403 -10.31 29.48 -21.67
C LEU A 403 -10.54 28.60 -20.43
N ILE A 404 -9.85 28.89 -19.32
CA ILE A 404 -10.03 28.18 -18.05
C ILE A 404 -11.42 28.46 -17.48
N ILE A 405 -11.86 29.73 -17.50
CA ILE A 405 -13.21 30.12 -17.05
C ILE A 405 -14.28 29.47 -17.93
N CYS A 406 -14.11 29.42 -19.25
CA CYS A 406 -15.01 28.71 -20.16
C CYS A 406 -15.03 27.21 -19.88
N PHE A 407 -13.88 26.57 -19.58
CA PHE A 407 -13.82 25.17 -19.17
C PHE A 407 -14.52 24.93 -17.83
N MET A 408 -14.36 25.84 -16.86
CA MET A 408 -15.05 25.78 -15.58
C MET A 408 -16.57 25.98 -15.75
N PHE A 409 -17.01 26.87 -16.64
CA PHE A 409 -18.43 27.08 -16.96
C PHE A 409 -19.04 25.89 -17.70
N VAL A 410 -18.32 25.26 -18.63
CA VAL A 410 -18.77 24.02 -19.30
C VAL A 410 -18.86 22.88 -18.29
N GLY A 411 -17.91 22.77 -17.35
CA GLY A 411 -17.98 21.84 -16.23
C GLY A 411 -19.14 22.12 -15.27
N TYR A 412 -19.45 23.40 -15.03
CA TYR A 412 -20.56 23.83 -14.17
C TYR A 412 -21.93 23.59 -14.81
N PHE A 413 -22.06 23.82 -16.12
CA PHE A 413 -23.28 23.48 -16.88
C PHE A 413 -23.52 21.96 -16.95
N TYR A 414 -22.45 21.16 -17.08
CA TYR A 414 -22.54 19.70 -16.97
C TYR A 414 -23.04 19.25 -15.59
N LYS A 415 -22.65 19.96 -14.52
CA LYS A 415 -23.08 19.69 -13.14
C LYS A 415 -24.56 20.02 -12.90
N ILE A 416 -25.09 21.06 -13.55
CA ILE A 416 -26.51 21.45 -13.47
C ILE A 416 -27.40 20.47 -14.27
N GLN A 417 -26.91 19.97 -15.41
CA GLN A 417 -27.66 19.00 -16.23
C GLN A 417 -27.70 17.59 -15.63
N THR A 418 -26.89 17.32 -14.60
CA THR A 418 -26.95 16.08 -13.79
C THR A 418 -27.74 16.22 -12.50
N CYS A 419 -28.19 17.43 -12.13
CA CYS A 419 -29.06 17.69 -10.99
C CYS A 419 -30.55 17.86 -11.36
N ILE A 420 -30.87 17.95 -12.66
CA ILE A 420 -32.22 17.79 -13.23
C ILE A 420 -32.30 16.39 -13.81
#